data_AF-A0A090N7H7-F1
#
_entry.id   AF-A0A090N7H7-F1
#
_cell.length_a   1.000
_cell.length_b   1.000
_cell.length_c   1.000
_cell.angle_alpha   90.00
_cell.angle_beta   90.00
_cell.angle_gamma   90.00
#
_symmetry.space_group_name_H-M   'P 1'
#
loop_
_entity.id
_entity.type
_entity.pdbx_description
1 polymer ?
#
loop_
_entity_poly.entity_id
_entity_poly.type
_entity_poly.pdbx_seq_one_letter_code
_entity_poly.pdbx_strand_id
1 'polypeptide(L)'
;MSIGLCLASGIVALLSFSLTDAQFLAWGWRIAFGLSFILVLVGLYIRLNIMETPEFAKVKQKGAEVKIPFMSMIKEYPKEVTAGMCARFIDGVFFNVFAVYSISFLTQQLKIPRTEALLGVCAAALVMCLFIPYFGGVSDRVGRTRTYFWGSLVTGFSAIPAFWIWLHFPEQTILVWAALVVPFGIFYASIYGPEAALFCDLFKPEVRYTGISFVYQFSGIFSSGLTPIIATILVREFAPNGGWAVAGYCVFAGIVSALGAVWINRLARQRIEAGGTAPAALVA
;
A
#
# COMPACT_ATOMS: atom_id res chain seq x y z
N MET A 1 1.72 -6.70 -7.10
CA MET A 1 0.45 -6.39 -6.40
C MET A 1 -0.58 -5.82 -7.35
N SER A 2 -0.28 -4.72 -8.06
CA SER A 2 -1.20 -4.00 -8.96
C SER A 2 -1.83 -4.85 -10.06
N ILE A 3 -1.04 -5.69 -10.72
CA ILE A 3 -1.53 -6.62 -11.77
C ILE A 3 -2.52 -7.64 -11.19
N GLY A 4 -2.25 -8.16 -9.99
CA GLY A 4 -3.13 -9.09 -9.30
C GLY A 4 -4.43 -8.44 -8.84
N LEU A 5 -4.37 -7.22 -8.30
CA LEU A 5 -5.55 -6.45 -7.94
C LEU A 5 -6.40 -6.10 -9.17
N CYS A 6 -5.76 -5.72 -10.27
CA CYS A 6 -6.43 -5.41 -11.53
C CYS A 6 -7.13 -6.63 -12.12
N LEU A 7 -6.45 -7.79 -12.15
CA LEU A 7 -7.04 -9.06 -12.60
C LEU A 7 -8.21 -9.49 -11.70
N ALA A 8 -8.03 -9.44 -10.38
CA ALA A 8 -9.08 -9.81 -9.43
C ALA A 8 -10.31 -8.89 -9.56
N SER A 9 -10.08 -7.58 -9.55
CA SER A 9 -11.16 -6.59 -9.67
C SER A 9 -11.83 -6.66 -11.04
N GLY A 10 -11.07 -6.90 -12.11
CA GLY A 10 -11.58 -7.00 -13.49
C GLY A 10 -12.42 -8.25 -13.71
N ILE A 11 -12.00 -9.39 -13.17
CA ILE A 11 -12.79 -10.63 -13.19
C ILE A 11 -14.09 -10.45 -12.41
N VAL A 12 -14.04 -9.81 -11.23
CA VAL A 12 -15.25 -9.53 -10.45
C VAL A 12 -16.17 -8.55 -11.17
N ALA A 13 -15.64 -7.51 -11.80
CA ALA A 13 -16.42 -6.56 -12.59
C ALA A 13 -17.10 -7.24 -13.81
N LEU A 14 -16.38 -8.10 -14.53
CA LEU A 14 -16.92 -8.90 -15.63
C LEU A 14 -18.04 -9.83 -15.17
N LEU A 15 -17.85 -10.51 -14.03
CA LEU A 15 -18.88 -11.37 -13.45
C LEU A 15 -20.10 -10.56 -13.00
N SER A 16 -19.90 -9.37 -12.41
CA SER A 16 -20.99 -8.47 -12.00
C SER A 16 -21.73 -7.82 -13.18
N PHE A 17 -21.08 -7.66 -14.34
CA PHE A 17 -21.73 -7.19 -15.56
C PHE A 17 -22.54 -8.29 -16.26
N SER A 18 -22.07 -9.54 -16.16
CA SER A 18 -22.67 -10.69 -16.85
C SER A 18 -23.78 -11.38 -16.05
N LEU A 19 -23.84 -11.15 -14.73
CA LEU A 19 -24.76 -11.84 -13.82
C LEU A 19 -25.58 -10.84 -13.02
N THR A 20 -26.86 -11.13 -12.84
CA THR A 20 -27.71 -10.41 -11.88
C THR A 20 -27.26 -10.70 -10.43
N ASP A 21 -27.52 -9.79 -9.49
CA ASP A 21 -27.10 -9.93 -8.08
C ASP A 21 -27.50 -11.29 -7.46
N ALA A 22 -28.69 -11.78 -7.79
CA ALA A 22 -29.17 -13.09 -7.35
C ALA A 22 -28.34 -14.26 -7.92
N GLN A 23 -27.91 -14.19 -9.17
CA GLN A 23 -27.09 -15.21 -9.82
C GLN A 23 -25.62 -15.16 -9.36
N PHE A 24 -25.10 -13.97 -9.09
CA PHE A 24 -23.76 -13.80 -8.54
C PHE A 24 -23.64 -14.44 -7.15
N LEU A 25 -24.63 -14.22 -6.28
CA LEU A 25 -24.70 -14.85 -4.95
C LEU A 25 -24.99 -16.35 -5.02
N ALA A 26 -25.77 -16.80 -6.01
CA ALA A 26 -26.10 -18.22 -6.17
C ALA A 26 -24.91 -19.07 -6.61
N TRP A 27 -24.10 -18.60 -7.57
CA TRP A 27 -22.97 -19.39 -8.10
C TRP A 27 -21.80 -18.58 -8.66
N GLY A 28 -21.98 -17.30 -9.03
CA GLY A 28 -20.92 -16.47 -9.61
C GLY A 28 -19.67 -16.34 -8.72
N TRP A 29 -19.86 -16.26 -7.40
CA TRP A 29 -18.74 -16.22 -6.45
C TRP A 29 -17.84 -17.47 -6.49
N ARG A 30 -18.39 -18.64 -6.87
CA ARG A 30 -17.62 -19.89 -6.97
C ARG A 30 -16.66 -19.86 -8.17
N ILE A 31 -17.04 -19.21 -9.27
CA ILE A 31 -16.18 -19.04 -10.44
C ILE A 31 -15.00 -18.10 -10.14
N ALA A 32 -15.27 -16.99 -9.44
CA ALA A 32 -14.21 -16.09 -8.98
C ALA A 32 -13.19 -16.82 -8.08
N PHE A 33 -13.67 -17.72 -7.20
CA PHE A 33 -12.82 -18.59 -6.39
C PHE A 33 -12.03 -19.61 -7.22
N GLY A 34 -12.67 -20.26 -8.20
CA GLY A 34 -11.99 -21.22 -9.08
C GLY A 34 -10.88 -20.58 -9.91
N LEU A 35 -11.11 -19.38 -10.44
CA LEU A 35 -10.07 -18.60 -11.14
C LEU A 35 -8.93 -18.20 -10.20
N SER A 36 -9.24 -17.84 -8.96
CA SER A 36 -8.23 -17.54 -7.94
C SER A 36 -7.36 -18.76 -7.63
N PHE A 37 -7.93 -19.97 -7.59
CA PHE A 37 -7.18 -21.21 -7.39
C PHE A 37 -6.17 -21.48 -8.51
N ILE A 38 -6.55 -21.25 -9.77
CA ILE A 38 -5.62 -21.36 -10.92
C ILE A 38 -4.47 -20.35 -10.78
N LEU A 39 -4.78 -19.10 -10.40
CA LEU A 39 -3.78 -18.07 -10.14
C LEU A 39 -2.81 -18.47 -9.02
N VAL A 40 -3.30 -19.12 -7.96
CA VAL A 40 -2.47 -19.66 -6.89
C VAL A 40 -1.58 -20.80 -7.39
N LEU A 41 -2.08 -21.71 -8.21
CA LEU A 41 -1.26 -22.77 -8.82
C LEU A 41 -0.16 -22.23 -9.71
N VAL A 42 -0.48 -21.23 -10.55
CA VAL A 42 0.53 -20.54 -11.37
C VAL A 42 1.56 -19.84 -10.49
N GLY A 43 1.11 -19.12 -9.45
CA GLY A 43 1.98 -18.49 -8.47
C GLY A 43 2.89 -19.49 -7.75
N LEU A 44 2.37 -20.65 -7.37
CA LEU A 44 3.11 -21.75 -6.75
C LEU A 44 4.12 -22.34 -7.73
N TYR A 45 3.72 -22.58 -8.98
CA TYR A 45 4.61 -23.08 -10.03
C TYR A 45 5.79 -22.13 -10.27
N ILE A 46 5.54 -20.83 -10.36
CA ILE A 46 6.61 -19.82 -10.49
C ILE A 46 7.51 -19.86 -9.26
N ARG A 47 6.94 -19.90 -8.05
CA ARG A 47 7.71 -19.90 -6.80
C ARG A 47 8.59 -21.14 -6.64
N LEU A 48 8.15 -22.29 -7.17
CA LEU A 48 8.91 -23.54 -7.18
C LEU A 48 10.00 -23.57 -8.27
N ASN A 49 9.85 -22.80 -9.35
CA ASN A 49 10.82 -22.75 -10.46
C ASN A 49 11.78 -21.56 -10.39
N ILE A 50 11.55 -20.59 -9.49
CA ILE A 50 12.55 -19.57 -9.17
C ILE A 50 13.67 -20.26 -8.39
N MET A 51 14.81 -20.48 -9.07
CA MET A 51 16.05 -20.91 -8.44
C MET A 51 16.37 -19.98 -7.26
N GLU A 52 16.57 -20.55 -6.06
CA GLU A 52 17.04 -19.79 -4.90
C GLU A 52 18.27 -18.98 -5.32
N THR A 53 18.24 -17.66 -5.07
CA THR A 53 19.35 -16.77 -5.41
C THR A 53 20.67 -17.34 -4.88
N PRO A 54 21.80 -17.26 -5.63
CA PRO A 54 23.09 -17.84 -5.26
C PRO A 54 23.62 -17.41 -3.88
N GLU A 55 23.08 -16.33 -3.29
CA GLU A 55 23.34 -15.95 -1.90
C GLU A 55 22.76 -16.93 -0.87
N PHE A 56 21.56 -17.48 -1.09
CA PHE A 56 20.94 -18.47 -0.18
C PHE A 56 21.69 -19.81 -0.20
N ALA A 57 22.18 -20.22 -1.38
CA ALA A 57 23.02 -21.41 -1.52
C ALA A 57 24.37 -21.26 -0.79
N LYS A 58 24.99 -20.08 -0.81
CA LYS A 58 26.24 -19.78 -0.09
C LYS A 58 26.06 -19.75 1.43
N VAL A 59 24.91 -19.30 1.94
CA VAL A 59 24.60 -19.31 3.38
C VAL A 59 24.37 -20.74 3.88
N LYS A 60 23.67 -21.57 3.10
CA LYS A 60 23.42 -22.99 3.43
C LYS A 60 24.71 -23.82 3.46
N GLN A 61 25.69 -23.53 2.59
CA GLN A 61 27.00 -24.19 2.58
C GLN A 61 27.92 -23.82 3.75
N LYS A 62 27.71 -22.66 4.40
CA LYS A 62 28.59 -22.19 5.48
C LYS A 62 28.25 -22.75 6.87
N GLY A 63 27.19 -23.54 7.03
CA GLY A 63 26.84 -24.16 8.32
C GLY A 63 26.59 -23.16 9.46
N ALA A 64 26.56 -21.87 9.17
CA ALA A 64 26.12 -20.87 10.12
C ALA A 64 24.60 -20.98 10.17
N GLU A 65 24.09 -21.66 11.19
CA GLU A 65 22.76 -21.35 11.69
C GLU A 65 22.72 -19.85 11.90
N VAL A 66 22.17 -19.11 10.93
CA VAL A 66 21.88 -17.70 11.07
C VAL A 66 20.82 -17.66 12.16
N LYS A 67 21.26 -17.55 13.42
CA LYS A 67 20.41 -17.26 14.58
C LYS A 67 19.41 -16.25 14.08
N ILE A 68 18.12 -16.63 14.05
CA ILE A 68 17.06 -15.81 13.48
C ILE A 68 17.25 -14.41 14.05
N PRO A 69 17.71 -13.42 13.25
CA PRO A 69 18.26 -12.20 13.80
C PRO A 69 17.12 -11.27 14.24
N PHE A 70 15.95 -11.82 14.52
CA PHE A 70 14.76 -11.16 15.04
C PHE A 70 15.04 -10.53 16.41
N MET A 71 15.64 -11.29 17.33
CA MET A 71 15.94 -10.78 18.67
C MET A 71 17.03 -9.71 18.63
N SER A 72 18.04 -9.88 17.77
CA SER A 72 19.06 -8.86 17.50
C SER A 72 18.45 -7.63 16.82
N MET A 73 17.54 -7.81 15.87
CA MET A 73 16.86 -6.71 15.15
C MET A 73 16.04 -5.84 16.10
N ILE A 74 15.21 -6.43 16.97
CA ILE A 74 14.38 -5.67 17.92
C ILE A 74 15.24 -4.98 18.99
N LYS A 75 16.35 -5.60 19.42
CA LYS A 75 17.23 -5.02 20.45
C LYS A 75 18.19 -3.95 19.91
N GLU A 76 18.75 -4.17 18.72
CA GLU A 76 19.81 -3.33 18.15
C GLU A 76 19.27 -2.26 17.19
N TYR A 77 18.10 -2.49 16.56
CA TYR A 77 17.50 -1.58 15.57
C TYR A 77 16.04 -1.16 15.89
N PRO A 78 15.66 -0.89 17.16
CA PRO A 78 14.28 -0.54 17.51
C PRO A 78 13.82 0.79 16.88
N LYS A 79 14.76 1.72 16.66
CA LYS A 79 14.47 3.03 16.05
C LYS A 79 14.16 2.89 14.57
N GLU A 80 14.94 2.09 13.85
CA GLU A 80 14.72 1.78 12.43
C GLU A 80 13.40 1.04 12.21
N VAL A 81 13.08 0.05 13.06
CA VAL A 81 11.80 -0.66 13.00
C VAL A 81 10.63 0.28 13.20
N THR A 82 10.70 1.13 14.23
CA THR A 82 9.61 2.07 14.55
C THR A 82 9.45 3.12 13.45
N ALA A 83 10.55 3.70 12.97
CA ALA A 83 10.53 4.66 11.88
C ALA A 83 9.99 4.04 10.57
N GLY A 84 10.35 2.79 10.29
CA GLY A 84 9.83 2.02 9.16
C GLY A 84 8.33 1.76 9.27
N MET A 85 7.85 1.38 10.46
CA MET A 85 6.42 1.20 10.72
C MET A 85 5.63 2.51 10.59
N CYS A 86 6.16 3.62 11.11
CA CYS A 86 5.54 4.94 10.92
C CYS A 86 5.50 5.33 9.44
N ALA A 87 6.61 5.14 8.71
CA ALA A 87 6.66 5.41 7.27
C ALA A 87 5.63 4.58 6.50
N ARG A 88 5.52 3.27 6.79
CA ARG A 88 4.56 2.37 6.15
C ARG A 88 3.09 2.63 6.50
N PHE A 89 2.79 3.48 7.49
CA PHE A 89 1.43 3.64 7.99
C PHE A 89 0.43 4.11 6.91
N ILE A 90 0.81 5.08 6.09
CA ILE A 90 0.01 5.55 4.96
C ILE A 90 -0.26 4.47 3.92
N ASP A 91 0.69 3.55 3.67
CA ASP A 91 0.53 2.50 2.67
C ASP A 91 -0.71 1.65 2.99
N GLY A 92 -0.78 1.16 4.22
CA GLY A 92 -1.89 0.31 4.65
C GLY A 92 -3.22 1.05 4.76
N VAL A 93 -3.19 2.27 5.31
CA VAL A 93 -4.40 3.09 5.49
C VAL A 93 -4.99 3.49 4.13
N PHE A 94 -4.18 4.11 3.28
CA PHE A 94 -4.65 4.66 2.02
C PHE A 94 -5.12 3.57 1.07
N PHE A 95 -4.38 2.46 1.01
CA PHE A 95 -4.79 1.30 0.22
C PHE A 95 -6.14 0.76 0.67
N ASN A 96 -6.36 0.56 1.97
CA ASN A 96 -7.65 0.04 2.44
C ASN A 96 -8.80 1.02 2.25
N VAL A 97 -8.54 2.32 2.46
CA VAL A 97 -9.56 3.36 2.25
C VAL A 97 -9.99 3.41 0.77
N PHE A 98 -9.04 3.45 -0.17
CA PHE A 98 -9.35 3.65 -1.59
C PHE A 98 -9.60 2.36 -2.38
N ALA A 99 -9.06 1.21 -1.97
CA ALA A 99 -9.29 -0.05 -2.67
C ALA A 99 -10.51 -0.82 -2.15
N VAL A 100 -10.81 -0.71 -0.84
CA VAL A 100 -11.85 -1.53 -0.19
C VAL A 100 -13.01 -0.68 0.29
N TYR A 101 -12.73 0.31 1.15
CA TYR A 101 -13.78 1.12 1.77
C TYR A 101 -14.50 2.02 0.75
N SER A 102 -13.79 2.56 -0.24
CA SER A 102 -14.37 3.37 -1.33
C SER A 102 -15.54 2.66 -2.01
N ILE A 103 -15.43 1.36 -2.29
CA ILE A 103 -16.49 0.58 -2.92
C ILE A 103 -17.74 0.57 -2.03
N SER A 104 -17.56 0.35 -0.73
CA SER A 104 -18.66 0.38 0.24
C SER A 104 -19.28 1.79 0.31
N PHE A 105 -18.46 2.84 0.35
CA PHE A 105 -18.92 4.22 0.42
C PHE A 105 -19.73 4.62 -0.83
N LEU A 106 -19.19 4.36 -2.03
CA LEU A 106 -19.83 4.68 -3.30
C LEU A 106 -21.16 3.91 -3.47
N THR A 107 -21.20 2.64 -3.08
CA THR A 107 -22.40 1.80 -3.23
C THR A 107 -23.46 2.05 -2.15
N GLN A 108 -23.06 2.17 -0.88
CA GLN A 108 -24.00 2.28 0.23
C GLN A 108 -24.49 3.71 0.45
N GLN A 109 -23.60 4.71 0.38
CA GLN A 109 -23.94 6.11 0.64
C GLN A 109 -24.36 6.85 -0.63
N LEU A 110 -23.57 6.73 -1.70
CA LEU A 110 -23.84 7.44 -2.96
C LEU A 110 -24.75 6.68 -3.93
N LYS A 111 -25.14 5.45 -3.59
CA LYS A 111 -26.02 4.57 -4.40
C LYS A 111 -25.50 4.31 -5.82
N ILE A 112 -24.19 4.43 -6.03
CA ILE A 112 -23.55 4.13 -7.31
C ILE A 112 -23.56 2.60 -7.52
N PRO A 113 -23.85 2.10 -8.74
CA PRO A 113 -23.78 0.68 -9.03
C PRO A 113 -22.41 0.09 -8.67
N ARG A 114 -22.42 -1.11 -8.07
CA ARG A 114 -21.18 -1.81 -7.66
C ARG A 114 -20.21 -2.01 -8.81
N THR A 115 -20.73 -2.31 -10.00
CA THR A 115 -19.93 -2.51 -11.21
C THR A 115 -19.13 -1.26 -11.57
N GLU A 116 -19.74 -0.07 -11.50
CA GLU A 116 -19.09 1.21 -11.76
C GLU A 116 -17.97 1.49 -10.75
N ALA A 117 -18.22 1.23 -9.46
CA ALA A 117 -17.20 1.37 -8.42
C ALA A 117 -16.01 0.43 -8.63
N LEU A 118 -16.26 -0.83 -9.02
CA LEU A 118 -15.21 -1.81 -9.32
C LEU A 118 -14.40 -1.41 -10.56
N LEU A 119 -15.06 -0.95 -11.62
CA LEU A 119 -14.39 -0.46 -12.82
C LEU A 119 -13.49 0.74 -12.53
N GLY A 120 -13.95 1.65 -11.66
CA GLY A 120 -13.11 2.74 -11.16
C GLY A 120 -11.84 2.24 -10.47
N VAL A 121 -11.95 1.25 -9.56
CA VAL A 121 -10.79 0.67 -8.86
C VAL A 121 -9.87 -0.06 -9.84
N CYS A 122 -10.41 -0.77 -10.82
CA CYS A 122 -9.64 -1.37 -11.92
C CYS A 122 -8.84 -0.32 -12.70
N ALA A 123 -9.50 0.77 -13.12
CA ALA A 123 -8.85 1.86 -13.84
C ALA A 123 -7.72 2.48 -13.01
N ALA A 124 -7.97 2.70 -11.72
CA ALA A 124 -6.95 3.19 -10.79
C ALA A 124 -5.76 2.23 -10.68
N ALA A 125 -6.00 0.91 -10.58
CA ALA A 125 -4.96 -0.11 -10.51
C ALA A 125 -4.12 -0.19 -11.80
N LEU A 126 -4.73 0.01 -12.98
CA LEU A 126 -4.02 0.09 -14.26
C LEU A 126 -3.10 1.31 -14.32
N VAL A 127 -3.62 2.49 -13.95
CA VAL A 127 -2.82 3.72 -13.85
C VAL A 127 -1.66 3.54 -12.87
N MET A 128 -1.94 2.94 -11.71
CA MET A 128 -0.91 2.63 -10.71
C MET A 128 0.21 1.75 -11.29
N CYS A 129 -0.12 0.76 -12.12
CA CYS A 129 0.87 -0.10 -12.75
C CYS A 129 1.85 0.67 -13.67
N LEU A 130 1.38 1.74 -14.31
CA LEU A 130 2.21 2.60 -15.16
C LEU A 130 3.04 3.61 -14.37
N PHE A 131 2.48 4.15 -13.29
CA PHE A 131 3.15 5.19 -12.48
C PHE A 131 4.14 4.63 -11.44
N ILE A 132 4.01 3.37 -11.01
CA ILE A 132 4.96 2.75 -10.07
C ILE A 132 6.41 2.82 -10.58
N PRO A 133 6.74 2.37 -11.80
CA PRO A 133 8.11 2.47 -12.33
C PRO A 133 8.58 3.92 -12.47
N TYR A 134 7.68 4.82 -12.86
CA TYR A 134 7.98 6.24 -13.02
C TYR A 134 8.44 6.86 -11.69
N PHE A 135 7.65 6.69 -10.62
CA PHE A 135 8.00 7.21 -9.30
C PHE A 135 9.18 6.48 -8.64
N GLY A 136 9.36 5.19 -8.95
CA GLY A 136 10.58 4.47 -8.58
C GLY A 136 11.84 5.14 -9.15
N GLY A 137 11.82 5.48 -10.45
CA GLY A 137 12.92 6.20 -11.11
C GLY A 137 13.13 7.63 -10.61
N VAL A 138 12.04 8.35 -10.28
CA VAL A 138 12.14 9.68 -9.66
C VAL A 138 12.81 9.61 -8.30
N SER A 139 12.44 8.61 -7.50
CA SER A 139 13.04 8.39 -6.17
C SER A 139 14.54 8.12 -6.23
N ASP A 140 15.00 7.35 -7.21
CA ASP A 140 16.43 7.08 -7.36
C ASP A 140 17.23 8.33 -7.78
N ARG A 141 16.58 9.33 -8.40
CA ARG A 141 17.23 10.59 -8.82
C ARG A 141 17.15 11.71 -7.78
N VAL A 142 15.99 11.86 -7.11
CA VAL A 142 15.70 12.99 -6.20
C VAL A 142 16.05 12.67 -4.75
N GLY A 143 16.18 11.39 -4.41
CA GLY A 143 16.35 10.90 -3.05
C GLY A 143 15.10 10.16 -2.59
N ARG A 144 15.31 8.98 -2.00
CA ARG A 144 14.25 8.05 -1.57
C ARG A 144 13.41 8.67 -0.47
N THR A 145 14.07 9.27 0.52
CA THR A 145 13.38 9.83 1.67
C THR A 145 12.63 11.11 1.34
N ARG A 146 13.20 11.98 0.50
CA ARG A 146 12.54 13.19 0.02
C ARG A 146 11.31 12.88 -0.84
N THR A 147 11.42 11.91 -1.75
CA THR A 147 10.30 11.48 -2.59
C THR A 147 9.19 10.87 -1.74
N TYR A 148 9.54 10.00 -0.77
CA TYR A 148 8.56 9.39 0.12
C TYR A 148 7.88 10.42 1.03
N PHE A 149 8.61 11.42 1.53
CA PHE A 149 8.05 12.50 2.35
C PHE A 149 6.98 13.30 1.59
N TRP A 150 7.33 13.82 0.41
CA TRP A 150 6.39 14.59 -0.40
C TRP A 150 5.25 13.73 -0.93
N GLY A 151 5.55 12.48 -1.33
CA GLY A 151 4.54 11.51 -1.75
C GLY A 151 3.52 11.21 -0.64
N SER A 152 3.99 11.04 0.60
CA SER A 152 3.14 10.79 1.77
C SER A 152 2.20 11.96 2.06
N LEU A 153 2.71 13.20 2.01
CA LEU A 153 1.89 14.39 2.20
C LEU A 153 0.87 14.54 1.07
N VAL A 154 1.32 14.54 -0.18
CA VAL A 154 0.44 14.73 -1.35
C VAL A 154 -0.67 13.67 -1.37
N THR A 155 -0.32 12.41 -1.12
CA THR A 155 -1.29 11.31 -1.08
C THR A 155 -2.27 11.49 0.09
N GLY A 156 -1.79 11.77 1.30
CA GLY A 156 -2.67 12.01 2.45
C GLY A 156 -3.63 13.18 2.23
N PHE A 157 -3.12 14.33 1.75
CA PHE A 157 -3.93 15.51 1.46
C PHE A 157 -4.87 15.32 0.27
N SER A 158 -4.52 14.48 -0.70
CA SER A 158 -5.38 14.18 -1.86
C SER A 158 -6.70 13.49 -1.49
N ALA A 159 -6.79 12.89 -0.30
CA ALA A 159 -8.05 12.36 0.20
C ALA A 159 -9.10 13.46 0.40
N ILE A 160 -8.69 14.68 0.77
CA ILE A 160 -9.60 15.80 1.00
C ILE A 160 -10.41 16.15 -0.28
N PRO A 161 -9.78 16.53 -1.41
CA PRO A 161 -10.52 16.83 -2.63
C PRO A 161 -11.28 15.62 -3.17
N ALA A 162 -10.77 14.39 -2.98
CA ALA A 162 -11.46 13.18 -3.40
C ALA A 162 -12.81 13.00 -2.69
N PHE A 163 -12.82 13.06 -1.36
CA PHE A 163 -14.05 12.99 -0.57
C PHE A 163 -14.95 14.22 -0.77
N TRP A 164 -14.38 15.40 -1.00
CA TRP A 164 -15.17 16.59 -1.33
C TRP A 164 -15.96 16.41 -2.64
N ILE A 165 -15.31 15.90 -3.70
CA ILE A 165 -15.95 15.61 -4.98
C ILE A 165 -17.06 14.58 -4.81
N TRP A 166 -16.79 13.49 -4.08
CA TRP A 166 -17.78 12.44 -3.83
C TRP A 166 -19.02 12.94 -3.07
N LEU A 167 -18.85 13.89 -2.14
CA LEU A 167 -19.96 14.45 -1.36
C LEU A 167 -20.76 15.51 -2.12
N HIS A 168 -20.14 16.30 -3.00
CA HIS A 168 -20.79 17.43 -3.67
C HIS A 168 -21.27 17.10 -5.11
N PHE A 169 -20.63 16.15 -5.79
CA PHE A 169 -20.93 15.79 -7.17
C PHE A 169 -21.11 14.28 -7.37
N PRO A 170 -22.02 13.62 -6.61
CA PRO A 170 -22.19 12.17 -6.68
C PRO A 170 -22.78 11.67 -8.01
N GLU A 171 -23.51 12.53 -8.73
CA GLU A 171 -24.16 12.17 -10.00
C GLU A 171 -23.20 12.18 -11.21
N GLN A 172 -22.01 12.78 -11.06
CA GLN A 172 -21.04 12.89 -12.14
C GLN A 172 -20.03 11.73 -12.12
N THR A 173 -20.34 10.64 -12.81
CA THR A 173 -19.50 9.42 -12.84
C THR A 173 -18.04 9.70 -13.18
N ILE A 174 -17.76 10.60 -14.13
CA ILE A 174 -16.39 10.97 -14.53
C ILE A 174 -15.63 11.61 -13.36
N LEU A 175 -16.27 12.49 -12.59
CA LEU A 175 -15.64 13.13 -11.43
C LEU A 175 -15.43 12.13 -10.30
N VAL A 176 -16.37 11.22 -10.07
CA VAL A 176 -16.24 10.15 -9.08
C VAL A 176 -15.06 9.24 -9.42
N TRP A 177 -14.91 8.87 -10.70
CA TRP A 177 -13.78 8.08 -11.18
C TRP A 177 -12.47 8.84 -11.07
N ALA A 178 -12.43 10.12 -11.44
CA ALA A 178 -11.24 10.95 -11.28
C ALA A 178 -10.80 11.07 -9.81
N ALA A 179 -11.77 11.26 -8.90
CA ALA A 179 -11.57 11.31 -7.45
C ALA A 179 -11.11 9.97 -6.84
N LEU A 180 -11.18 8.87 -7.59
CA LEU A 180 -10.60 7.58 -7.20
C LEU A 180 -9.24 7.35 -7.88
N VAL A 181 -9.18 7.53 -9.21
CA VAL A 181 -8.02 7.21 -10.05
C VAL A 181 -6.83 8.11 -9.79
N VAL A 182 -7.04 9.40 -9.57
CA VAL A 182 -5.95 10.35 -9.29
C VAL A 182 -5.25 10.03 -7.95
N PRO A 183 -5.97 9.99 -6.81
CA PRO A 183 -5.34 9.67 -5.53
C PRO A 183 -4.77 8.25 -5.47
N PHE A 184 -5.55 7.25 -5.90
CA PHE A 184 -5.14 5.84 -5.74
C PHE A 184 -4.23 5.34 -6.87
N GLY A 185 -4.41 5.84 -8.09
CA GLY A 185 -3.60 5.44 -9.24
C GLY A 185 -2.29 6.21 -9.36
N ILE A 186 -2.31 7.53 -9.15
CA ILE A 186 -1.13 8.38 -9.40
C ILE A 186 -0.38 8.67 -8.10
N PHE A 187 -1.05 9.26 -7.10
CA PHE A 187 -0.35 9.72 -5.91
C PHE A 187 0.13 8.57 -5.04
N TYR A 188 -0.68 7.53 -4.83
CA TYR A 188 -0.26 6.36 -4.08
C TYR A 188 0.94 5.63 -4.74
N ALA A 189 1.07 5.67 -6.07
CA ALA A 189 2.25 5.13 -6.76
C ALA A 189 3.56 5.85 -6.37
N SER A 190 3.49 7.11 -5.94
CA SER A 190 4.64 7.88 -5.44
C SER A 190 5.19 7.39 -4.10
N ILE A 191 4.37 6.65 -3.34
CA ILE A 191 4.76 6.04 -2.07
C ILE A 191 5.20 4.60 -2.32
N TYR A 192 4.35 3.84 -3.03
CA TYR A 192 4.56 2.41 -3.25
C TYR A 192 5.80 2.12 -4.12
N GLY A 193 6.09 2.97 -5.11
CA GLY A 193 7.28 2.84 -5.97
C GLY A 193 8.60 2.85 -5.18
N PRO A 194 8.90 3.91 -4.40
CA PRO A 194 10.12 3.97 -3.59
C PRO A 194 10.13 3.08 -2.34
N GLU A 195 8.99 2.59 -1.87
CA GLU A 195 8.85 1.94 -0.57
C GLU A 195 9.83 0.77 -0.36
N ALA A 196 9.88 -0.17 -1.30
CA ALA A 196 10.75 -1.34 -1.21
C ALA A 196 12.24 -0.94 -1.15
N ALA A 197 12.61 0.12 -1.87
CA ALA A 197 13.97 0.61 -1.93
C ALA A 197 14.35 1.38 -0.64
N LEU A 198 13.43 2.20 -0.13
CA LEU A 198 13.58 2.93 1.14
C LEU A 198 13.81 1.98 2.32
N PHE A 199 13.03 0.90 2.42
CA PHE A 199 13.18 -0.07 3.50
C PHE A 199 14.40 -0.98 3.35
N CYS A 200 14.81 -1.28 2.11
CA CYS A 200 16.11 -1.93 1.88
C CYS A 200 17.26 -1.08 2.41
N ASP A 201 17.22 0.23 2.20
CA ASP A 201 18.30 1.11 2.65
C ASP A 201 18.29 1.37 4.17
N LEU A 202 17.11 1.33 4.79
CA LEU A 202 16.92 1.56 6.22
C LEU A 202 17.67 0.52 7.08
N PHE A 203 17.56 -0.75 6.71
CA PHE A 203 18.14 -1.87 7.45
C PHE A 203 19.52 -2.27 6.91
N LYS A 204 20.43 -2.61 7.83
CA LYS A 204 21.72 -3.20 7.44
C LYS A 204 21.53 -4.58 6.81
N PRO A 205 22.44 -5.02 5.91
CA PRO A 205 22.28 -6.28 5.16
C PRO A 205 21.98 -7.49 6.03
N GLU A 206 22.55 -7.57 7.23
CA GLU A 206 22.45 -8.72 8.15
C GLU A 206 21.04 -8.91 8.72
N VAL A 207 20.29 -7.82 8.90
CA VAL A 207 18.93 -7.82 9.47
C VAL A 207 17.86 -7.43 8.46
N ARG A 208 18.24 -7.07 7.22
CA ARG A 208 17.35 -6.49 6.22
C ARG A 208 16.12 -7.34 5.93
N TYR A 209 16.31 -8.63 5.67
CA TYR A 209 15.19 -9.51 5.32
C TYR A 209 14.16 -9.63 6.48
N THR A 210 14.65 -9.88 7.69
CA THR A 210 13.80 -10.01 8.89
C THR A 210 13.18 -8.68 9.29
N GLY A 211 13.93 -7.58 9.23
CA GLY A 211 13.47 -6.23 9.56
C GLY A 211 12.37 -5.75 8.62
N ILE A 212 12.57 -5.88 7.30
CA ILE A 212 11.53 -5.55 6.30
C ILE A 212 10.30 -6.41 6.54
N SER A 213 10.45 -7.73 6.67
CA SER A 213 9.31 -8.62 6.88
C SER A 213 8.52 -8.27 8.15
N PHE A 214 9.21 -7.92 9.24
CA PHE A 214 8.56 -7.50 10.48
C PHE A 214 7.81 -6.18 10.32
N VAL A 215 8.45 -5.16 9.75
CA VAL A 215 7.80 -3.87 9.47
C VAL A 215 6.57 -4.06 8.59
N TYR A 216 6.65 -4.91 7.55
CA TYR A 216 5.53 -5.20 6.65
C TYR A 216 4.36 -5.83 7.38
N GLN A 217 4.61 -6.91 8.11
CA GLN A 217 3.55 -7.69 8.76
C GLN A 217 2.95 -6.93 9.95
N PHE A 218 3.80 -6.38 10.82
CA PHE A 218 3.35 -5.70 12.03
C PHE A 218 2.65 -4.39 11.68
N SER A 219 3.24 -3.55 10.81
CA SER A 219 2.55 -2.35 10.32
C SER A 219 1.25 -2.70 9.61
N GLY A 220 1.22 -3.78 8.82
CA GLY A 220 0.02 -4.21 8.10
C GLY A 220 -1.16 -4.52 9.03
N ILE A 221 -0.91 -5.13 10.20
CA ILE A 221 -1.97 -5.40 11.18
C ILE A 221 -2.66 -4.10 11.64
N PHE A 222 -1.87 -3.08 12.00
CA PHE A 222 -2.42 -1.82 12.53
C PHE A 222 -2.92 -0.88 11.43
N SER A 223 -2.14 -0.69 10.37
CA SER A 223 -2.45 0.25 9.29
C SER A 223 -3.47 -0.31 8.29
N SER A 224 -3.39 -1.57 7.90
CA SER A 224 -4.35 -2.16 6.95
C SER A 224 -5.53 -2.81 7.67
N GLY A 225 -5.27 -3.63 8.70
CA GLY A 225 -6.29 -4.46 9.35
C GLY A 225 -7.34 -3.65 10.12
N LEU A 226 -6.91 -2.61 10.86
CA LEU A 226 -7.82 -1.80 11.68
C LEU A 226 -8.51 -0.68 10.89
N THR A 227 -7.99 -0.30 9.73
CA THR A 227 -8.49 0.84 8.96
C THR A 227 -9.96 0.74 8.59
N PRO A 228 -10.50 -0.38 8.07
CA PRO A 228 -11.92 -0.48 7.77
C PRO A 228 -12.82 -0.32 9.01
N ILE A 229 -12.38 -0.82 10.17
CA ILE A 229 -13.11 -0.68 11.45
C ILE A 229 -13.10 0.78 11.88
N ILE A 230 -11.93 1.42 11.88
CA ILE A 230 -11.77 2.84 12.23
C ILE A 230 -12.59 3.72 11.29
N ALA A 231 -12.52 3.48 9.97
CA ALA A 231 -13.30 4.21 8.98
C ALA A 231 -14.81 4.06 9.22
N THR A 232 -15.27 2.85 9.53
CA THR A 232 -16.70 2.59 9.84
C THR A 232 -17.14 3.34 11.10
N ILE A 233 -16.33 3.33 12.16
CA ILE A 233 -16.62 4.05 13.41
C ILE A 233 -16.65 5.56 13.16
N LEU A 234 -15.63 6.10 12.47
CA LEU A 234 -15.55 7.53 12.13
C LEU A 234 -16.78 7.98 11.35
N VAL A 235 -17.24 7.17 10.39
CA VAL A 235 -18.42 7.52 9.59
C VAL A 235 -19.70 7.48 10.41
N ARG A 236 -19.82 6.54 11.35
CA ARG A 236 -20.98 6.44 12.23
C ARG A 236 -21.05 7.59 13.23
N GLU A 237 -19.94 7.92 13.88
CA GLU A 237 -19.87 8.95 14.93
C GLU A 237 -19.94 10.37 14.36
N PHE A 238 -19.34 10.61 13.19
CA PHE A 238 -19.29 11.92 12.56
C PHE A 238 -20.35 12.10 11.46
N ALA A 239 -21.40 11.27 11.42
CA ALA A 239 -22.51 11.43 10.48
C ALA A 239 -23.22 12.79 10.71
N PRO A 240 -23.53 13.58 9.64
CA PRO A 240 -23.43 13.28 8.21
C PRO A 240 -22.07 13.57 7.53
N ASN A 241 -21.09 14.14 8.24
CA ASN A 241 -19.76 14.50 7.72
C ASN A 241 -18.74 13.36 7.75
N GLY A 242 -19.18 12.10 7.79
CA GLY A 242 -18.32 10.92 7.96
C GLY A 242 -17.20 10.79 6.91
N GLY A 243 -17.44 11.23 5.67
CA GLY A 243 -16.42 11.23 4.61
C GLY A 243 -15.23 12.15 4.93
N TRP A 244 -15.47 13.29 5.59
CA TRP A 244 -14.40 14.19 6.02
C TRP A 244 -13.57 13.60 7.16
N ALA A 245 -14.19 12.83 8.05
CA ALA A 245 -13.47 12.14 9.11
C ALA A 245 -12.51 11.08 8.54
N VAL A 246 -12.93 10.34 7.50
CA VAL A 246 -12.07 9.39 6.78
C VAL A 246 -10.95 10.11 6.03
N ALA A 247 -11.25 11.23 5.37
CA ALA A 247 -10.22 12.06 4.73
C ALA A 247 -9.20 12.58 5.75
N GLY A 248 -9.66 13.03 6.92
CA GLY A 248 -8.80 13.45 8.03
C GLY A 248 -7.91 12.32 8.55
N TYR A 249 -8.43 11.09 8.61
CA TYR A 249 -7.64 9.90 8.96
C TYR A 249 -6.54 9.60 7.91
N CYS A 250 -6.83 9.76 6.61
CA CYS A 250 -5.83 9.65 5.55
C CYS A 250 -4.74 10.74 5.65
N VAL A 251 -5.14 11.98 5.98
CA VAL A 251 -4.19 13.09 6.22
C VAL A 251 -3.32 12.81 7.42
N PHE A 252 -3.90 12.35 8.53
CA PHE A 252 -3.17 11.93 9.72
C PHE A 252 -2.15 10.83 9.37
N ALA A 253 -2.57 9.81 8.62
CA ALA A 253 -1.67 8.75 8.16
C ALA A 253 -0.53 9.28 7.28
N GLY A 254 -0.83 10.22 6.37
CA GLY A 254 0.19 10.87 5.54
C GLY A 254 1.19 11.71 6.34
N ILE A 255 0.74 12.42 7.38
CA ILE A 255 1.62 13.15 8.28
C ILE A 255 2.51 12.19 9.08
N VAL A 256 1.95 11.12 9.64
CA VAL A 256 2.71 10.10 10.38
C VAL A 256 3.78 9.47 9.48
N SER A 257 3.43 9.14 8.23
CA SER A 257 4.37 8.59 7.26
C SER A 257 5.44 9.58 6.81
N ALA A 258 5.08 10.85 6.62
CA ALA A 258 6.03 11.90 6.33
C ALA A 258 7.03 12.09 7.49
N LEU A 259 6.54 12.11 8.74
CA LEU A 259 7.40 12.16 9.92
C LEU A 259 8.29 10.91 10.04
N GLY A 260 7.75 9.73 9.72
CA GLY A 260 8.51 8.48 9.63
C GLY A 260 9.65 8.57 8.61
N ALA A 261 9.39 9.14 7.43
CA ALA A 261 10.41 9.38 6.43
C ALA A 261 11.49 10.35 6.94
N VAL A 262 11.13 11.48 7.55
CA VAL A 262 12.11 12.42 8.15
C VAL A 262 12.95 11.72 9.21
N TRP A 263 12.34 10.86 10.03
CA TRP A 263 13.06 10.09 11.04
C TRP A 263 14.05 9.11 10.40
N ILE A 264 13.67 8.43 9.32
CA ILE A 264 14.56 7.57 8.52
C ILE A 264 15.77 8.38 8.00
N ASN A 265 15.56 9.58 7.45
CA ASN A 265 16.65 10.45 6.99
C ASN A 265 17.60 10.82 8.13
N ARG A 266 17.05 11.17 9.31
CA ARG A 266 17.85 11.51 10.50
C ARG A 266 18.68 10.34 11.00
N LEU A 267 18.10 9.13 11.03
CA LEU A 267 18.82 7.91 11.41
C LEU A 267 19.97 7.61 10.43
N ALA A 268 19.73 7.80 9.13
CA ALA A 268 20.76 7.65 8.11
C ALA A 268 21.92 8.64 8.31
N ARG A 269 21.61 9.92 8.58
CA ARG A 269 22.63 10.95 8.88
C ARG A 269 23.44 10.65 10.14
N GLN A 270 22.77 10.27 11.23
CA GLN A 270 23.44 9.88 12.48
C GLN A 270 24.39 8.69 12.28
N ARG A 271 24.02 7.72 11.43
CA ARG A 271 24.88 6.59 11.10
C ARG A 271 26.15 7.03 10.35
N ILE A 272 26.06 8.02 9.46
CA ILE A 272 27.21 8.61 8.76
C ILE A 272 28.10 9.37 9.75
N GLU A 273 27.49 10.21 10.61
CA GLU A 273 28.22 11.00 11.63
C GLU A 273 28.97 10.11 12.63
N ALA A 274 28.43 8.94 12.94
CA ALA A 274 29.09 7.93 13.79
C ALA A 274 30.19 7.13 13.07
N GLY A 275 30.58 7.49 11.84
CA GLY A 275 31.61 6.81 11.05
C GLY A 275 31.13 5.55 10.31
N GLY A 276 29.83 5.29 10.28
CA GLY A 276 29.22 4.20 9.51
C GLY A 276 28.89 4.59 8.07
N THR A 277 28.43 3.63 7.27
CA THR A 277 27.95 3.86 5.91
C THR A 277 26.42 3.87 5.86
N ALA A 278 25.85 4.81 5.10
CA ALA A 278 24.44 4.85 4.75
C ALA A 278 24.29 5.17 3.25
N PRO A 279 23.32 4.58 2.53
CA PRO A 279 23.07 4.88 1.13
C PRO A 279 22.85 6.38 0.90
N ALA A 280 23.54 6.96 -0.09
CA ALA A 280 23.42 8.40 -0.41
C ALA A 280 21.97 8.80 -0.73
N ALA A 281 21.19 7.88 -1.31
CA ALA A 281 19.77 8.06 -1.64
C ALA A 281 18.87 8.25 -0.40
N LEU A 282 19.31 7.87 0.81
CA LEU A 282 18.58 8.15 2.06
C LEU A 282 18.83 9.55 2.61
N VAL A 283 19.94 10.18 2.24
CA VAL A 283 20.43 11.43 2.87
C VAL A 283 20.19 12.66 1.99
N ALA A 284 20.07 12.44 0.67
CA ALA A 284 19.60 13.40 -0.33
C ALA A 284 18.18 13.91 -0.05
#